data_AF-K2E9J2-F1
#
_entry.id   AF-K2E9J2-F1
#
_cell.length_a   1.000
_cell.length_b   1.000
_cell.length_c   1.000
_cell.angle_alpha   90.00
_cell.angle_beta   90.00
_cell.angle_gamma   90.00
#
_symmetry.space_group_name_H-M   'P 1'
#
loop_
_entity.id
_entity.type
_entity.pdbx_description
1 polymer ?
#
loop_
_entity_poly.entity_id
_entity_poly.type
_entity_poly.pdbx_seq_one_letter_code
_entity_poly.pdbx_strand_id
1 'polypeptide(L)'
;MGFFSYLFGTGQHASKKTDINEYRYLSREKLLDLVSPLKVKTLSQKEEKMVEDVLLERLSHYNKISLENIRDILRFLSKEHTISEIDAKYLYKIFEEYFSQDKQN
;
A
#
# COMPACT_ATOMS: atom_id res chain seq x y z
N MET A 1 7.00 17.42 -17.10
CA MET A 1 7.61 16.12 -16.73
C MET A 1 7.45 15.94 -15.23
N GLY A 2 6.48 15.13 -14.83
CA GLY A 2 6.10 14.97 -13.43
C GLY A 2 7.12 14.12 -12.67
N PHE A 3 7.27 14.40 -11.37
CA PHE A 3 8.17 13.74 -10.42
C PHE A 3 8.01 12.21 -10.31
N PHE A 4 7.08 11.60 -11.06
CA PHE A 4 6.77 10.17 -11.07
C PHE A 4 7.64 9.33 -12.01
N SER A 5 8.49 9.90 -12.86
CA SER A 5 9.25 9.06 -13.81
C SER A 5 10.52 8.43 -13.22
N TYR A 6 11.04 8.94 -12.11
CA TYR A 6 12.34 8.49 -11.56
C TYR A 6 12.25 7.47 -10.43
N LEU A 7 11.15 7.42 -9.68
CA LEU A 7 10.92 6.37 -8.67
C LEU A 7 10.25 5.12 -9.26
N PHE A 8 9.65 5.24 -10.45
CA PHE A 8 8.74 4.25 -11.01
C PHE A 8 9.25 3.81 -12.38
N GLY A 9 10.28 2.96 -12.36
CA GLY A 9 10.90 2.39 -13.56
C GLY A 9 9.87 1.86 -14.54
N THR A 10 10.01 2.28 -15.80
CA THR A 10 9.21 1.84 -16.94
C THR A 10 9.27 0.32 -17.09
N GLY A 11 8.17 -0.36 -16.78
CA GLY A 11 8.06 -1.82 -16.91
C GLY A 11 6.63 -2.26 -17.15
N GLN A 12 6.07 -1.92 -18.32
CA GLN A 12 4.86 -2.59 -18.80
C GLN A 12 5.18 -4.07 -19.06
N HIS A 13 4.88 -4.94 -18.11
CA HIS A 13 4.80 -6.38 -18.36
C HIS A 13 3.37 -6.84 -18.06
N ALA A 14 2.64 -7.11 -19.14
CA ALA A 14 1.30 -7.68 -19.10
C ALA A 14 1.34 -9.03 -18.36
N SER A 15 0.89 -9.04 -17.11
CA SER A 15 0.91 -10.23 -16.27
C SER A 15 -0.49 -10.87 -16.20
N LYS A 16 -0.54 -12.18 -16.44
CA LYS A 16 -1.70 -13.10 -16.40
C LYS A 16 -2.76 -12.67 -15.38
N LYS A 17 -4.06 -12.64 -15.74
CA LYS A 17 -5.18 -12.33 -14.84
C LYS A 17 -5.19 -13.30 -13.63
N THR A 18 -4.64 -12.85 -12.52
CA THR A 18 -4.80 -13.46 -11.18
C THR A 18 -5.52 -12.41 -10.36
N ASP A 19 -6.48 -12.81 -9.54
CA ASP A 19 -7.28 -11.89 -8.76
C ASP A 19 -6.39 -11.15 -7.75
N ILE A 20 -6.15 -9.88 -8.01
CA ILE A 20 -5.34 -9.00 -7.16
C ILE A 20 -5.98 -8.79 -5.78
N ASN A 21 -7.26 -9.16 -5.61
CA ASN A 21 -7.97 -9.10 -4.34
C ASN A 21 -7.83 -10.37 -3.49
N GLU A 22 -7.08 -11.37 -3.95
CA GLU A 22 -6.79 -12.54 -3.11
C GLU A 22 -6.04 -12.14 -1.83
N TYR A 23 -6.32 -12.87 -0.74
CA TYR A 23 -5.62 -12.71 0.54
C TYR A 23 -4.17 -13.16 0.42
N ARG A 24 -3.23 -12.24 0.60
CA ARG A 24 -1.80 -12.53 0.54
C ARG A 24 -1.13 -12.36 1.88
N TYR A 25 -0.10 -13.18 2.10
CA TYR A 25 0.80 -12.96 3.22
C TYR A 25 1.62 -11.70 2.94
N LEU A 26 1.69 -10.80 3.92
CA LEU A 26 2.49 -9.59 3.85
C LEU A 26 3.33 -9.53 5.13
N SER A 27 4.66 -9.60 4.99
CA SER A 27 5.54 -9.52 6.15
C SER A 27 5.52 -8.11 6.75
N ARG A 28 5.75 -8.03 8.06
CA ARG A 28 5.86 -6.74 8.78
C ARG A 28 6.88 -5.82 8.14
N GLU A 29 8.07 -6.34 7.83
CA GLU A 29 9.15 -5.57 7.20
C GLU A 29 8.74 -5.02 5.83
N LYS A 30 8.01 -5.82 5.05
CA LYS A 30 7.55 -5.39 3.73
C LYS A 30 6.45 -4.35 3.81
N LEU A 31 5.55 -4.47 4.78
CA LEU A 31 4.58 -3.42 5.09
C LEU A 31 5.29 -2.12 5.46
N LEU A 32 6.31 -2.25 6.33
CA LEU A 32 7.34 -1.26 6.67
C LEU A 32 7.72 -0.39 5.48
N ASP A 33 8.32 -1.10 4.53
CA ASP A 33 8.86 -0.56 3.29
C ASP A 33 7.80 0.05 2.37
N LEU A 34 6.55 -0.44 2.37
CA LEU A 34 5.49 0.05 1.49
C LEU A 34 4.87 1.37 1.99
N VAL A 35 4.77 1.56 3.29
CA VAL A 35 4.15 2.76 3.91
C VAL A 35 5.17 3.89 4.14
N SER A 36 6.46 3.58 4.09
CA SER A 36 7.54 4.53 4.36
C SER A 36 7.41 5.85 3.57
N PRO A 37 7.72 7.02 4.20
CA PRO A 37 7.64 8.35 3.61
C PRO A 37 8.64 8.55 2.46
N LEU A 38 9.62 7.65 2.33
CA LEU A 38 10.47 7.57 1.13
C LEU A 38 9.66 7.31 -0.14
N LYS A 39 8.49 6.66 -0.02
CA LYS A 39 7.56 6.38 -1.12
C LYS A 39 6.38 7.35 -1.17
N VAL A 40 6.00 7.94 -0.04
CA VAL A 40 4.93 8.97 0.04
C VAL A 40 5.45 10.21 0.77
N LYS A 41 6.09 11.12 0.01
CA LYS A 41 6.72 12.35 0.55
C LYS A 41 5.77 13.29 1.30
N THR A 42 4.47 13.16 1.07
CA THR A 42 3.42 13.99 1.67
C THR A 42 2.87 13.42 2.98
N LEU A 43 3.18 12.15 3.29
CA LEU A 43 2.81 11.51 4.55
C LEU A 43 3.75 11.98 5.67
N SER A 44 3.22 12.58 6.72
CA SER A 44 4.02 12.87 7.91
C SER A 44 4.37 11.59 8.68
N GLN A 45 5.45 11.61 9.46
CA GLN A 45 5.84 10.46 10.30
C GLN A 45 4.73 10.00 11.27
N LYS A 46 3.87 10.93 11.71
CA LYS A 46 2.74 10.61 12.59
C LYS A 46 1.67 9.83 11.83
N GLU A 47 1.36 10.26 10.61
CA GLU A 47 0.37 9.61 9.72
C GLU A 47 0.85 8.24 9.26
N GLU A 48 2.13 8.13 8.89
CA GLU A 48 2.82 6.87 8.61
C GLU A 48 2.59 5.86 9.74
N LYS A 49 2.95 6.24 10.96
CA LYS A 49 2.85 5.35 12.11
C LYS A 49 1.41 4.91 12.37
N MET A 50 0.43 5.78 12.18
CA MET A 50 -0.98 5.39 12.33
C MET A 50 -1.42 4.40 11.25
N VAL A 51 -1.01 4.60 10.00
CA VAL A 51 -1.30 3.66 8.90
C VAL A 51 -0.63 2.32 9.17
N GLU A 52 0.63 2.32 9.58
CA GLU A 52 1.39 1.13 9.95
C GLU A 52 0.71 0.36 11.08
N ASP A 53 0.39 1.03 12.19
CA ASP A 53 -0.20 0.40 13.37
C ASP A 53 -1.53 -0.29 13.03
N VAL A 54 -2.41 0.37 12.26
CA VAL A 54 -3.72 -0.20 11.87
C VAL A 54 -3.55 -1.40 10.92
N LEU A 55 -2.64 -1.32 9.95
CA LEU A 55 -2.41 -2.43 9.03
C LEU A 55 -1.69 -3.61 9.73
N LEU A 56 -0.78 -3.33 10.66
CA LEU A 56 -0.11 -4.36 11.46
C LEU A 56 -1.07 -5.04 12.42
N GLU A 57 -1.99 -4.31 13.05
CA GLU A 57 -3.04 -4.88 13.88
C GLU A 57 -3.91 -5.86 13.06
N ARG A 58 -4.27 -5.48 11.82
CA ARG A 58 -5.00 -6.36 10.91
C ARG A 58 -4.19 -7.62 10.57
N LEU A 59 -2.90 -7.47 10.26
CA LEU A 59 -2.03 -8.61 9.96
C LEU A 59 -1.80 -9.52 11.17
N SER A 60 -1.71 -8.97 12.38
CA SER A 60 -1.57 -9.75 13.61
C SER A 60 -2.76 -10.68 13.85
N HIS A 61 -3.96 -10.27 13.42
CA HIS A 61 -5.17 -11.07 13.59
C HIS A 61 -5.36 -12.15 12.51
N TYR A 62 -5.00 -11.86 11.25
CA TYR A 62 -5.35 -12.73 10.11
C TYR A 62 -4.15 -13.33 9.38
N ASN A 63 -2.92 -12.88 9.67
CA ASN A 63 -1.67 -13.19 8.96
C ASN A 63 -1.67 -12.91 7.45
N LYS A 64 -2.78 -12.44 6.89
CA LYS A 64 -2.99 -12.17 5.47
C LYS A 64 -3.86 -10.93 5.29
N ILE A 65 -3.66 -10.24 4.18
CA ILE A 65 -4.41 -9.05 3.82
C ILE A 65 -4.69 -9.02 2.30
N SER A 66 -5.85 -8.52 1.90
CA SER A 66 -6.23 -8.30 0.51
C SER A 66 -6.15 -6.81 0.15
N LEU A 67 -6.09 -6.48 -1.15
CA LEU A 67 -6.19 -5.09 -1.59
C LEU A 67 -7.50 -4.41 -1.16
N GLU A 68 -8.60 -5.17 -1.10
CA GLU A 68 -9.88 -4.65 -0.61
C GLU A 68 -9.79 -4.23 0.86
N ASN A 69 -9.19 -5.06 1.72
CA ASN A 69 -8.97 -4.69 3.12
C ASN A 69 -8.11 -3.42 3.24
N ILE A 70 -7.05 -3.31 2.43
CA ILE A 70 -6.18 -2.13 2.43
C ILE A 70 -6.96 -0.89 1.97
N ARG A 71 -7.75 -1.01 0.89
CA ARG A 71 -8.60 0.07 0.38
C ARG A 71 -9.58 0.57 1.46
N ASP A 72 -10.21 -0.35 2.17
CA ASP A 72 -11.19 -0.02 3.19
C ASP A 72 -10.54 0.67 4.40
N ILE A 73 -9.37 0.19 4.83
CA ILE A 73 -8.58 0.82 5.90
C ILE A 73 -8.15 2.23 5.50
N LEU A 74 -7.57 2.41 4.31
CA LEU A 74 -7.13 3.73 3.83
C LEU A 74 -8.30 4.68 3.64
N ARG A 75 -9.45 4.19 3.16
CA ARG A 75 -10.68 4.98 3.04
C ARG A 75 -11.22 5.40 4.41
N PHE A 76 -11.14 4.52 5.41
CA PHE A 76 -11.51 4.84 6.79
C PHE A 76 -10.60 5.93 7.37
N LEU A 77 -9.27 5.77 7.28
CA LEU A 77 -8.31 6.76 7.78
C LEU A 77 -8.44 8.11 7.08
N SER A 78 -8.75 8.12 5.79
CA SER A 78 -9.01 9.34 5.05
C SER A 78 -10.29 10.05 5.50
N LYS A 79 -11.37 9.30 5.77
CA LYS A 79 -12.64 9.85 6.29
C LYS A 79 -12.50 10.43 7.68
N GLU A 80 -11.68 9.81 8.54
CA GLU A 80 -11.36 10.29 9.88
C GLU A 80 -10.35 11.46 9.87
N HIS A 81 -9.99 11.99 8.69
CA HIS A 81 -8.96 13.01 8.51
C HIS A 81 -7.61 12.64 9.14
N THR A 82 -7.35 11.35 9.30
CA THR A 82 -6.07 10.83 9.80
C THR A 82 -5.00 10.93 8.75
N ILE A 83 -5.34 10.73 7.48
CA ILE A 83 -4.46 10.96 6.32
C ILE A 83 -5.22 11.73 5.25
N SER A 84 -4.51 12.43 4.36
CA SER A 84 -5.19 13.10 3.24
C SER A 84 -5.76 12.09 2.24
N GLU A 85 -6.83 12.47 1.52
CA GLU A 85 -7.39 11.64 0.43
C GLU A 85 -6.35 11.34 -0.66
N ILE A 86 -5.41 12.27 -0.87
CA ILE A 86 -4.36 12.14 -1.87
C ILE A 86 -3.37 11.06 -1.42
N ASP A 87 -2.95 11.10 -0.16
CA ASP A 87 -2.04 10.11 0.42
C ASP A 87 -2.66 8.71 0.45
N ALA A 88 -3.94 8.62 0.83
CA ALA A 88 -4.69 7.37 0.77
C ALA A 88 -4.70 6.76 -0.64
N LYS A 89 -4.91 7.59 -1.67
CA LYS A 89 -4.87 7.14 -3.08
C LYS A 89 -3.47 6.72 -3.51
N TYR A 90 -2.41 7.42 -3.06
CA TYR A 90 -1.03 7.05 -3.37
C TYR A 90 -0.64 5.73 -2.71
N LEU A 91 -0.92 5.58 -1.42
CA LEU A 91 -0.68 4.33 -0.69
C LEU A 91 -1.41 3.16 -1.35
N TYR A 92 -2.68 3.33 -1.70
CA TYR A 92 -3.44 2.28 -2.39
C TYR A 92 -2.77 1.83 -3.69
N LYS A 93 -2.28 2.78 -4.51
CA LYS A 93 -1.57 2.45 -5.76
C LYS A 93 -0.26 1.69 -5.51
N ILE A 94 0.50 2.05 -4.47
CA ILE A 94 1.72 1.34 -4.09
C ILE A 94 1.41 -0.13 -3.76
N PHE A 95 0.34 -0.37 -2.98
CA PHE A 95 -0.09 -1.74 -2.67
C PHE A 95 -0.62 -2.48 -3.89
N GLU A 96 -1.42 -1.82 -4.74
CA GLU A 96 -1.96 -2.41 -5.98
C GLU A 96 -0.83 -2.89 -6.91
N GLU A 97 0.22 -2.08 -7.07
CA GLU A 97 1.38 -2.45 -7.87
C GLU A 97 2.17 -3.58 -7.22
N TYR A 98 2.40 -3.54 -5.90
CA TYR A 98 3.05 -4.64 -5.17
C TYR A 98 2.32 -5.98 -5.37
N PHE A 99 1.00 -5.99 -5.20
CA PHE A 99 0.16 -7.18 -5.43
C PHE A 99 0.12 -7.60 -6.92
N SER A 100 0.41 -6.69 -7.84
CA SER A 100 0.53 -6.99 -9.27
C SER A 100 1.90 -7.56 -9.65
N GLN A 101 2.97 -7.14 -8.96
CA GLN A 101 4.37 -7.53 -9.23
C GLN A 101 4.83 -8.80 -8.50
N ASP A 102 4.21 -9.21 -7.39
CA ASP A 102 4.49 -10.44 -6.63
C ASP A 102 4.11 -11.74 -7.39
N LYS A 103 4.23 -11.72 -8.73
CA LYS A 103 4.04 -12.83 -9.66
C LYS A 103 5.36 -13.35 -10.23
N GLN A 104 6.50 -12.87 -9.73
CA GLN A 104 7.83 -13.19 -10.29
C GLN A 104 8.81 -13.93 -9.38
N ASN A 105 8.43 -14.32 -8.15
CA ASN A 105 9.25 -15.21 -7.32
C ASN A 105 8.52 -16.51 -6.99
#